data_AF-A0AA90UST1-F1
#
_entry.id   AF-A0AA90UST1-F1
#
_cell.length_a   1.000
_cell.length_b   1.000
_cell.length_c   1.000
_cell.angle_alpha   90.00
_cell.angle_beta   90.00
_cell.angle_gamma   90.00
#
_symmetry.space_group_name_H-M   'P 1'
#
loop_
_entity.id
_entity.type
_entity.pdbx_description
1 polymer ?
#
loop_
_entity_poly.entity_id
_entity_poly.type
_entity_poly.pdbx_seq_one_letter_code
_entity_poly.pdbx_strand_id
1 'polypeptide(L)'
;MKKVIMIIAVAAILVGCKGKGTRVQISDSVDKFKVEKLFVVDSITVYRFYDQGNAIYFTNRKGRVDATHSEYNPVTHTYNDEVNETLCEGD
;
A
#
# COMPACT_ATOMS: atom_id res chain seq x y z
N MET A 1 -40.94 -16.21 -8.02
CA MET A 1 -40.22 -16.28 -6.72
C MET A 1 -38.76 -16.72 -6.90
N LYS A 2 -38.47 -17.84 -7.58
CA LYS A 2 -37.08 -18.30 -7.86
C LYS A 2 -36.17 -17.27 -8.56
N LYS A 3 -36.70 -16.48 -9.50
CA LYS A 3 -35.93 -15.45 -10.23
C LYS A 3 -35.50 -14.27 -9.36
N VAL A 4 -36.27 -13.93 -8.31
CA VAL A 4 -35.96 -12.83 -7.39
C VAL A 4 -34.88 -13.24 -6.40
N ILE A 5 -34.90 -14.50 -5.95
CA ILE A 5 -33.88 -15.07 -5.05
C ILE A 5 -32.50 -15.08 -5.71
N MET A 6 -32.42 -15.39 -7.01
CA MET A 6 -31.18 -15.35 -7.79
C MET A 6 -30.57 -13.93 -7.87
N ILE A 7 -31.40 -12.89 -8.02
CA ILE A 7 -30.92 -11.51 -8.13
C ILE A 7 -30.32 -11.02 -6.81
N ILE A 8 -30.92 -11.39 -5.68
CA ILE A 8 -30.43 -11.03 -4.33
C ILE A 8 -29.11 -11.74 -4.02
N ALA A 9 -28.96 -13.01 -4.43
CA ALA A 9 -27.72 -13.76 -4.25
C ALA A 9 -26.55 -13.16 -5.06
N VAL A 10 -26.79 -12.69 -6.29
CA VAL A 10 -25.77 -12.04 -7.12
C VAL A 10 -25.37 -10.66 -6.57
N ALA A 11 -26.33 -9.89 -6.04
CA ALA A 11 -26.06 -8.60 -5.41
C ALA A 11 -25.22 -8.72 -4.13
N ALA A 12 -25.41 -9.79 -3.35
CA ALA A 12 -24.64 -10.05 -2.13
C ALA A 12 -23.15 -10.40 -2.40
N ILE A 13 -22.83 -10.97 -3.57
CA ILE A 13 -21.45 -11.31 -3.95
C ILE A 13 -20.66 -10.05 -4.37
N LEU A 14 -21.35 -9.00 -4.82
CA LEU A 14 -20.73 -7.73 -5.21
C LEU A 14 -20.31 -6.86 -4.01
N VAL A 15 -20.78 -7.18 -2.81
CA VAL A 15 -20.35 -6.55 -1.55
C VAL A 15 -19.13 -7.28 -0.99
N GLY A 16 -18.15 -7.56 -1.84
CA GLY A 16 -16.83 -7.98 -1.37
C GLY A 16 -16.27 -6.87 -0.47
N CYS A 17 -16.22 -7.11 0.84
CA CYS A 17 -15.57 -6.21 1.78
C CYS A 17 -14.10 -6.05 1.37
N LYS A 18 -13.77 -4.98 0.65
CA LYS A 18 -12.39 -4.50 0.62
C LYS A 18 -12.01 -4.24 2.08
N GLY A 19 -11.08 -5.04 2.61
CA GLY A 19 -10.56 -4.83 3.96
C GLY A 19 -10.07 -3.39 4.07
N LYS A 20 -10.84 -2.55 4.78
CA LYS A 20 -10.46 -1.18 5.06
C LYS A 20 -9.46 -1.21 6.21
N GLY A 21 -8.33 -0.55 6.04
CA GLY A 21 -7.39 -0.37 7.14
C GLY A 21 -8.02 0.46 8.25
N THR A 22 -7.46 0.36 9.47
CA THR A 22 -7.91 1.19 10.60
C THR A 22 -7.16 2.52 10.56
N ARG A 23 -7.88 3.64 10.62
CA ARG A 23 -7.26 4.96 10.63
C ARG A 23 -6.35 5.11 11.85
N VAL A 24 -5.13 5.58 11.62
CA VAL A 24 -4.16 5.91 12.67
C VAL A 24 -4.28 7.39 13.01
N GLN A 25 -4.27 7.72 14.29
CA GLN A 25 -4.11 9.12 14.71
C GLN A 25 -2.67 9.53 14.47
N ILE A 26 -2.48 10.57 13.65
CA ILE A 26 -1.19 11.21 13.42
C ILE A 26 -1.13 12.48 14.26
N SER A 27 0.04 12.74 14.85
CA SER A 27 0.27 13.88 15.75
C SER A 27 0.37 15.21 15.01
N ASP A 28 0.44 15.19 13.69
CA ASP A 28 0.70 16.39 12.90
C ASP A 28 -0.59 17.20 12.69
N SER A 29 -0.47 18.52 12.86
CA SER A 29 -1.59 19.46 12.91
C SER A 29 -2.27 19.70 11.57
N VAL A 30 -1.70 19.16 10.49
CA VAL A 30 -2.34 19.09 9.19
C VAL A 30 -2.66 17.63 8.92
N ASP A 31 -3.94 17.30 9.01
CA ASP A 31 -4.55 15.98 8.71
C ASP A 31 -4.45 15.64 7.19
N LYS A 32 -3.36 16.06 6.54
CA LYS A 32 -3.02 15.95 5.11
C LYS A 32 -2.97 14.51 4.67
N PHE A 33 -2.51 13.60 5.54
CA PHE A 33 -2.34 12.20 5.21
C PHE A 33 -3.29 11.33 6.02
N LYS A 34 -4.23 10.68 5.34
CA LYS A 34 -5.08 9.65 5.95
C LYS A 34 -4.29 8.35 6.00
N VAL A 35 -3.57 8.14 7.09
CA VAL A 35 -2.80 6.91 7.33
C VAL A 35 -3.72 5.81 7.86
N GLU A 36 -3.63 4.64 7.25
CA GLU A 36 -4.38 3.44 7.59
C GLU A 36 -3.43 2.32 7.99
N LYS A 37 -3.64 1.72 9.15
CA LYS A 37 -3.02 0.45 9.56
C LYS A 37 -3.72 -0.70 8.84
N LEU A 38 -2.96 -1.51 8.11
CA LEU A 38 -3.51 -2.63 7.32
C LEU A 38 -3.48 -3.94 8.11
N PHE A 39 -2.29 -4.40 8.51
CA PHE A 39 -2.09 -5.65 9.23
C PHE A 39 -0.77 -5.64 10.00
N VAL A 40 -0.56 -6.68 10.83
CA VAL A 40 0.66 -6.90 11.60
C VAL A 40 1.17 -8.32 11.34
N VAL A 41 2.46 -8.47 11.07
CA VAL A 41 3.16 -9.76 10.92
C VAL A 41 4.54 -9.63 11.56
N ASP A 42 4.96 -10.59 12.39
CA ASP A 42 6.26 -10.59 13.06
C ASP A 42 6.62 -9.26 13.77
N SER A 43 5.64 -8.66 14.47
CA SER A 43 5.75 -7.33 15.11
C SER A 43 5.96 -6.14 14.16
N ILE A 44 5.94 -6.39 12.85
CA ILE A 44 5.98 -5.37 11.80
C ILE A 44 4.55 -4.99 11.45
N THR A 45 4.22 -3.71 11.62
CA THR A 45 2.95 -3.14 11.20
C THR A 45 3.09 -2.56 9.80
N VAL A 46 2.17 -2.92 8.91
CA VAL A 46 2.06 -2.34 7.57
C VAL A 46 1.01 -1.25 7.57
N TYR A 47 1.38 -0.10 7.00
CA TYR A 47 0.55 1.08 6.87
C TYR A 47 0.36 1.47 5.40
N ARG A 48 -0.67 2.26 5.12
CA ARG A 48 -0.91 2.88 3.83
C ARG A 48 -1.39 4.32 3.99
N PHE A 49 -0.95 5.20 3.11
CA PHE A 49 -1.64 6.45 2.84
C PHE A 49 -1.77 6.66 1.33
N TYR A 50 -2.51 7.68 0.92
CA TYR A 50 -2.62 8.07 -0.49
C TYR A 50 -1.93 9.41 -0.71
N ASP A 51 -1.00 9.44 -1.65
CA ASP A 51 -0.40 10.68 -2.16
C ASP A 51 -0.83 10.92 -3.60
N GLN A 52 -1.59 11.99 -3.83
CA GLN A 52 -2.15 12.33 -5.15
C GLN A 52 -2.90 11.15 -5.82
N GLY A 53 -3.57 10.31 -5.01
CA GLY A 53 -4.31 9.13 -5.47
C GLY A 53 -3.47 7.84 -5.57
N ASN A 54 -2.15 7.93 -5.45
CA ASN A 54 -1.25 6.78 -5.44
C ASN A 54 -1.18 6.18 -4.03
N ALA A 55 -1.34 4.86 -3.92
CA ALA A 55 -1.21 4.16 -2.65
C ALA A 55 0.27 4.00 -2.28
N ILE A 56 0.67 4.60 -1.16
CA ILE A 56 2.03 4.49 -0.61
C ILE A 56 1.98 3.57 0.60
N TYR A 57 2.83 2.55 0.62
CA TYR A 57 2.92 1.55 1.67
C TYR A 57 4.23 1.71 2.45
N PHE A 58 4.16 1.57 3.76
CA PHE A 58 5.35 1.65 4.61
C PHE A 58 5.16 0.80 5.87
N THR A 59 6.25 0.55 6.58
CA THR A 59 6.23 -0.26 7.82
C THR A 59 6.93 0.47 8.96
N ASN A 60 6.70 0.02 10.20
CA ASN A 60 7.46 0.48 11.37
C ASN A 60 8.82 -0.24 11.52
N ARG A 61 9.25 -1.04 10.54
CA ARG A 61 10.54 -1.71 10.59
C ARG A 61 11.64 -0.67 10.38
N LYS A 62 12.58 -0.60 11.32
CA LYS A 62 13.79 0.21 11.18
C LYS A 62 14.81 -0.48 10.29
N GLY A 63 15.70 0.31 9.69
CA GLY A 63 16.83 -0.17 8.90
C GLY A 63 16.80 0.32 7.46
N ARG A 64 17.57 -0.36 6.60
CA ARG A 64 17.76 0.02 5.20
C ARG A 64 16.82 -0.77 4.29
N VAL A 65 16.11 -0.06 3.41
CA VAL A 65 15.33 -0.64 2.31
C VAL A 65 15.91 -0.13 1.00
N ASP A 66 16.28 -1.07 0.13
CA ASP A 66 16.83 -0.77 -1.19
C ASP A 66 15.72 -1.00 -2.23
N ALA A 67 15.41 0.01 -3.04
CA ALA A 67 14.49 -0.09 -4.17
C ALA A 67 15.28 0.01 -5.47
N THR A 68 15.15 -0.99 -6.36
CA THR A 68 15.82 -1.00 -7.65
C THR A 68 14.82 -0.74 -8.77
N HIS A 69 15.10 0.27 -9.59
CA HIS A 69 14.38 0.53 -10.84
C HIS A 69 15.30 0.20 -12.02
N SER A 70 14.91 -0.76 -12.85
CA SER A 70 15.66 -1.17 -14.04
C SER A 70 14.96 -0.67 -15.30
N GLU A 71 15.67 0.11 -16.11
CA GLU A 71 15.20 0.58 -17.41
C GLU A 71 16.01 -0.05 -18.54
N TYR A 72 15.33 -0.64 -19.53
CA TYR A 72 15.97 -1.23 -20.70
C TYR A 72 16.20 -0.16 -21.78
N ASN A 73 17.45 -0.02 -22.24
CA ASN A 73 17.80 0.83 -23.36
C ASN A 73 17.84 0.01 -24.67
N PRO A 74 16.91 0.24 -25.61
CA PRO A 74 16.83 -0.52 -26.86
C PRO A 74 17.93 -0.18 -27.87
N VAL A 75 18.62 0.96 -27.72
CA VAL A 75 19.69 1.37 -28.64
C VAL A 75 20.98 0.62 -28.30
N THR A 76 21.35 0.60 -27.02
CA THR A 76 22.56 -0.05 -26.52
C THR A 76 22.35 -1.51 -26.14
N HIS A 77 21.10 -1.97 -26.05
CA HIS A 77 20.72 -3.31 -25.57
C HIS A 77 21.23 -3.59 -24.14
N THR A 78 21.18 -2.58 -23.28
CA THR A 78 21.64 -2.66 -21.88
C THR A 78 20.54 -2.28 -20.91
N TYR A 79 20.68 -2.71 -19.65
CA TYR A 79 19.84 -2.24 -18.54
C TYR A 79 20.58 -1.15 -17.75
N ASN A 80 19.87 -0.09 -17.40
CA ASN A 80 20.31 0.89 -16.42
C ASN A 80 19.54 0.64 -15.13
N ASP A 81 20.25 0.33 -14.06
CA ASP A 81 19.68 0.11 -12.75
C ASP A 81 19.89 1.35 -11.89
N GLU A 82 18.81 1.98 -11.44
CA GLU A 82 18.83 2.99 -10.38
C GLU A 82 18.50 2.29 -9.06
N VAL A 83 19.35 2.45 -8.07
CA VAL A 83 19.13 1.93 -6.71
C VAL A 83 18.90 3.11 -5.78
N ASN A 84 17.69 3.19 -5.22
CA ASN A 84 17.33 4.17 -4.21
C ASN A 84 17.32 3.50 -2.85
N GLU A 85 18.26 3.91 -2.00
CA GLU A 85 18.29 3.48 -0.61
C GLU A 85 17.42 4.40 0.24
N THR A 86 16.55 3.81 1.07
CA THR A 86 15.78 4.52 2.09
C THR A 86 16.18 4.01 3.46
N LEU A 87 16.69 4.92 4.31
CA LEU A 87 16.99 4.64 5.71
C LEU A 87 15.79 5.00 6.57
N CYS A 88 15.15 4.00 7.16
CA CYS A 88 14.01 4.18 8.06
C CYS A 88 14.52 4.17 9.51
N GLU A 89 14.64 5.38 10.09
CA GLU A 89 15.22 5.67 11.42
C GLU A 89 16.64 5.09 11.58
N GLY A 90 17.64 5.97 11.50
CA GLY A 90 19.05 5.61 11.70
C GLY A 90 19.28 4.86 13.01
N ASP A 91 20.29 3.99 13.01
CA ASP A 91 20.71 3.17 14.14
C ASP A 91 20.94 3.98 15.43
#